data_AF-A0A958C131-F1
#
_entry.id   AF-A0A958C131-F1
#
_cell.length_a   1.000
_cell.length_b   1.000
_cell.length_c   1.000
_cell.angle_alpha   90.00
_cell.angle_beta   90.00
_cell.angle_gamma   90.00
#
_symmetry.space_group_name_H-M   'P 1'
#
loop_
_entity.id
_entity.type
_entity.pdbx_description
1 polymer ?
#
loop_
_entity_poly.entity_id
_entity_poly.type
_entity_poly.pdbx_seq_one_letter_code
_entity_poly.pdbx_strand_id
1 'polypeptide(L)'
;MSASKPISLTTVKPLQTASRRRAPLGLIIVAIVVVGLALVPLVYLLMRAAGASPLAWQQLFQPRTLRILSNSLLLAVTVTVSSIVLAVPLVWLLVRTDLPGRRFWTVALVLPLVIPSYVGAFTLLAMFGPRGILQGWLEPLGVQRLPEIYGFPGAWLILT
;
A
#
# COMPACT_ATOMS: atom_id res chain seq x y z
N MET A 1 -5.52 23.72 62.20
CA MET A 1 -5.56 22.29 61.83
C MET A 1 -6.74 22.06 60.90
N SER A 2 -6.52 22.23 59.58
CA SER A 2 -7.54 22.02 58.55
C SER A 2 -7.37 20.59 58.02
N ALA A 3 -8.33 19.72 58.32
CA ALA A 3 -8.33 18.33 57.90
C ALA A 3 -8.34 18.23 56.36
N SER A 4 -7.34 17.57 55.81
CA SER A 4 -7.26 17.21 54.39
C SER A 4 -8.38 16.23 54.06
N LYS A 5 -9.28 16.64 53.15
CA LYS A 5 -10.28 15.73 52.54
C LYS A 5 -9.53 14.63 51.77
N PRO A 6 -9.82 13.34 52.00
CA PRO A 6 -9.21 12.26 51.24
C PRO A 6 -9.73 12.29 49.79
N ILE A 7 -8.81 12.29 48.82
CA ILE A 7 -9.10 12.15 47.39
C ILE A 7 -9.67 10.75 47.18
N SER A 8 -10.96 10.65 46.87
CA SER A 8 -11.65 9.38 46.60
C SER A 8 -11.14 8.76 45.29
N LEU A 9 -10.18 7.85 45.40
CA LEU A 9 -9.57 7.05 44.31
C LEU A 9 -10.44 5.85 43.89
N THR A 10 -11.75 6.01 43.80
CA THR A 10 -12.69 4.97 43.39
C THR A 10 -13.70 5.65 42.47
N THR A 11 -13.63 5.48 41.15
CA THR A 11 -14.15 4.30 40.47
C THR A 11 -13.56 4.26 39.06
N VAL A 12 -12.58 3.39 38.81
CA VAL A 12 -12.28 2.98 37.43
C VAL A 12 -13.49 2.18 36.96
N LYS A 13 -14.33 2.78 36.12
CA LYS A 13 -15.46 2.08 35.49
C LYS A 13 -14.87 0.86 34.77
N PRO A 14 -15.23 -0.38 35.14
CA PRO A 14 -14.68 -1.54 34.47
C PRO A 14 -14.98 -1.38 32.97
N LEU A 15 -13.95 -1.50 32.15
CA LEU A 15 -14.10 -1.53 30.70
C LEU A 15 -15.15 -2.58 30.41
N GLN A 16 -16.34 -2.13 30.00
CA GLN A 16 -17.42 -3.02 29.61
C GLN A 16 -16.87 -3.85 28.46
N THR A 17 -16.46 -5.07 28.75
CA THR A 17 -16.07 -6.04 27.74
C THR A 17 -17.31 -6.18 26.87
N ALA A 18 -17.23 -5.68 25.64
CA ALA A 18 -18.33 -5.76 24.68
C ALA A 18 -18.79 -7.22 24.64
N SER A 19 -19.98 -7.47 25.16
CA SER A 19 -20.61 -8.79 25.11
C SER A 19 -20.54 -9.25 23.67
N ARG A 20 -19.87 -10.38 23.39
CA ARG A 20 -19.88 -11.04 22.08
C ARG A 20 -21.33 -11.45 21.80
N ARG A 21 -22.15 -10.51 21.34
CA ARG A 21 -23.45 -10.81 20.75
C ARG A 21 -23.15 -11.70 19.55
N ARG A 22 -23.62 -12.95 19.61
CA ARG A 22 -23.53 -13.87 18.47
C ARG A 22 -24.19 -13.17 17.28
N ALA A 23 -23.49 -13.11 16.15
CA ALA A 23 -24.04 -12.50 14.95
C ALA A 23 -25.37 -13.21 14.60
N PRO A 24 -26.44 -12.48 14.23
CA PRO A 24 -27.68 -13.10 13.80
C PRO A 24 -27.41 -14.03 12.61
N LEU A 25 -28.05 -15.20 12.61
CA LEU A 25 -27.86 -16.26 11.61
C LEU A 25 -27.94 -15.75 10.17
N GLY A 26 -28.82 -14.78 9.88
CA GLY A 26 -28.94 -14.15 8.56
C GLY A 26 -27.64 -13.47 8.09
N LEU A 27 -26.93 -12.74 8.96
CA LEU A 27 -25.64 -12.11 8.60
C LEU A 27 -24.55 -13.14 8.34
N ILE A 28 -24.56 -14.26 9.07
CA ILE A 28 -23.62 -15.36 8.85
C ILE A 28 -23.88 -16.01 7.49
N ILE A 29 -25.15 -16.27 7.15
CA ILE A 29 -25.52 -16.83 5.84
C ILE A 29 -25.10 -15.90 4.70
N VAL A 30 -25.39 -14.60 4.80
CA VAL A 30 -24.97 -13.61 3.80
C VAL A 30 -23.44 -13.57 3.67
N ALA A 31 -22.71 -13.57 4.79
CA ALA A 31 -21.25 -13.59 4.77
C ALA A 31 -20.71 -14.85 4.09
N ILE A 32 -21.29 -16.03 4.38
CA ILE A 32 -20.91 -17.30 3.73
C ILE A 32 -21.17 -17.23 2.22
N VAL A 33 -22.31 -16.71 1.79
CA VAL A 33 -22.62 -16.56 0.36
C VAL A 33 -21.64 -15.62 -0.32
N VAL A 34 -21.32 -14.47 0.28
CA VAL A 34 -20.36 -13.49 -0.25
C VAL A 34 -18.97 -14.10 -0.36
N VAL A 35 -18.49 -14.76 0.69
CA VAL A 35 -17.20 -15.46 0.69
C VAL A 35 -17.20 -16.57 -0.36
N GLY A 36 -18.28 -17.36 -0.45
CA GLY A 36 -18.46 -18.40 -1.44
C GLY A 36 -18.33 -17.85 -2.86
N LEU A 37 -19.06 -16.77 -3.19
CA LEU A 37 -18.98 -16.10 -4.49
C LEU A 37 -17.58 -15.56 -4.77
N ALA A 38 -16.93 -14.93 -3.79
CA ALA A 38 -15.58 -14.39 -3.93
C ALA A 38 -14.53 -15.49 -4.16
N LEU A 39 -14.76 -16.71 -3.65
CA LEU A 39 -13.88 -17.85 -3.85
C LEU A 39 -14.08 -18.56 -5.19
N VAL A 40 -15.21 -18.38 -5.88
CA VAL A 40 -15.48 -19.00 -7.19
C VAL A 40 -14.33 -18.81 -8.20
N PRO A 41 -13.85 -17.59 -8.50
CA PRO A 41 -12.76 -17.42 -9.46
C PRO A 41 -11.45 -18.07 -9.00
N LEU A 42 -11.18 -18.11 -7.70
CA LEU A 42 -9.99 -18.76 -7.14
C LEU A 42 -10.08 -20.28 -7.30
N VAL A 43 -11.22 -20.88 -6.96
CA VAL A 43 -11.47 -22.31 -7.14
C VAL A 43 -11.39 -22.69 -8.61
N TYR A 44 -12.01 -21.90 -9.50
CA TYR A 44 -11.92 -22.10 -10.94
C TYR A 44 -10.47 -22.03 -11.44
N LEU A 45 -9.68 -21.07 -10.97
CA LEU A 45 -8.26 -20.95 -11.33
C LEU A 45 -7.45 -22.17 -10.87
N LEU A 46 -7.71 -22.69 -9.66
CA LEU A 46 -7.05 -23.90 -9.15
C LEU A 46 -7.43 -25.13 -9.97
N MET A 47 -8.71 -25.30 -10.31
CA MET A 47 -9.15 -26.38 -11.19
C MET A 47 -8.49 -26.28 -12.57
N ARG A 48 -8.42 -25.07 -13.12
CA ARG A 48 -7.76 -24.82 -14.41
C ARG A 48 -6.26 -25.11 -14.37
N ALA A 49 -5.59 -24.76 -13.28
CA ALA A 49 -4.17 -25.04 -13.08
C ALA A 49 -3.90 -26.54 -12.88
N ALA A 50 -4.75 -27.25 -12.13
CA ALA A 50 -4.63 -28.69 -11.91
C ALA A 50 -4.81 -29.51 -13.20
N GLY A 51 -5.69 -29.05 -14.10
CA GLY A 51 -5.88 -29.65 -15.43
C GLY A 51 -4.86 -29.20 -16.49
N ALA A 52 -3.83 -28.43 -16.12
CA ALA A 52 -2.85 -27.91 -17.07
C ALA A 52 -1.92 -29.01 -17.60
N SER A 53 -1.55 -28.92 -18.88
CA SER A 53 -0.65 -29.88 -19.51
C SER A 53 0.76 -29.82 -18.90
N PRO A 54 1.55 -30.92 -18.96
CA PRO A 54 2.94 -30.92 -18.51
C PRO A 54 3.81 -29.82 -19.16
N LEU A 55 3.48 -29.43 -20.38
CA LEU A 55 4.14 -28.33 -21.10
C LEU A 55 3.90 -26.96 -20.44
N ALA A 56 2.71 -26.73 -19.87
CA ALA A 56 2.41 -25.50 -19.13
C ALA A 56 3.26 -25.38 -17.85
N TRP A 57 3.49 -26.50 -17.16
CA TRP A 57 4.37 -26.55 -15.99
C TRP A 57 5.82 -26.22 -16.37
N GLN A 58 6.32 -26.72 -17.51
CA GLN A 58 7.66 -26.38 -17.99
C GLN A 58 7.83 -24.89 -18.33
N GLN A 59 6.76 -24.21 -18.78
CA GLN A 59 6.79 -22.76 -19.04
C GLN A 59 7.01 -21.93 -17.76
N LEU A 60 6.54 -22.41 -16.60
CA LEU A 60 6.76 -21.73 -15.31
C LEU A 60 8.22 -21.72 -14.90
N PHE A 61 8.95 -22.80 -15.21
CA PHE A 61 10.37 -22.94 -14.89
C PHE A 61 11.30 -22.39 -15.97
N GLN A 62 10.76 -21.75 -17.01
CA GLN A 62 11.60 -21.06 -17.98
C GLN A 62 12.39 -19.93 -17.31
N PRO A 63 13.68 -19.76 -17.63
CA PRO A 63 14.50 -18.70 -17.06
C PRO A 63 13.88 -17.30 -17.19
N ARG A 64 13.15 -17.05 -18.28
CA ARG A 64 12.44 -15.79 -18.50
C ARG A 64 11.32 -15.56 -17.48
N THR A 65 10.48 -16.57 -17.24
CA THR A 65 9.38 -16.50 -16.25
C THR A 65 9.93 -16.30 -14.85
N LEU A 66 10.95 -17.08 -14.48
CA LEU A 66 11.62 -16.95 -13.19
C LEU A 66 12.27 -15.58 -13.00
N ARG A 67 12.87 -15.00 -14.05
CA ARG A 67 13.44 -13.65 -14.00
C ARG A 67 12.38 -12.56 -13.81
N ILE A 68 11.21 -12.71 -14.44
CA ILE A 68 10.11 -11.76 -14.25
C ILE A 68 9.59 -11.86 -12.82
N LEU A 69 9.37 -13.08 -12.33
CA LEU A 69 8.93 -13.32 -10.94
C LEU A 69 9.93 -12.78 -9.92
N SER A 70 11.24 -13.02 -10.11
CA SER A 70 12.27 -12.52 -9.20
C SER A 70 12.37 -11.00 -9.23
N ASN A 71 12.26 -10.36 -10.39
CA ASN A 71 12.22 -8.91 -10.50
C ASN A 71 11.01 -8.32 -9.78
N SER A 72 9.82 -8.90 -9.94
CA SER A 72 8.60 -8.45 -9.24
C SER A 72 8.71 -8.62 -7.73
N LEU A 73 9.26 -9.75 -7.27
CA LEU A 73 9.46 -9.99 -5.84
C LEU A 73 10.50 -9.02 -5.26
N LEU A 74 11.62 -8.82 -5.95
CA LEU A 74 12.66 -7.88 -5.55
C LEU A 74 12.09 -6.46 -5.47
N LEU A 75 11.32 -6.05 -6.48
CA LEU A 75 10.68 -4.74 -6.51
C LEU A 75 9.70 -4.56 -5.35
N ALA A 76 8.86 -5.57 -5.07
CA ALA A 76 7.92 -5.52 -3.95
C ALA A 76 8.65 -5.36 -2.61
N VAL A 77 9.75 -6.10 -2.40
CA VAL A 77 10.56 -6.01 -1.18
C VAL A 77 11.23 -4.64 -1.07
N THR A 78 11.90 -4.16 -2.12
CA THR A 78 12.60 -2.87 -2.08
C THR A 78 11.64 -1.72 -1.87
N VAL A 79 10.50 -1.68 -2.58
CA VAL A 79 9.46 -0.67 -2.40
C VAL A 79 8.89 -0.71 -0.99
N THR A 80 8.59 -1.90 -0.44
CA THR A 80 8.04 -2.02 0.92
C THR A 80 9.03 -1.50 1.96
N VAL A 81 10.30 -1.88 1.87
CA VAL A 81 11.34 -1.42 2.80
C VAL A 81 11.54 0.09 2.69
N SER A 82 11.69 0.62 1.48
CA SER A 82 11.85 2.07 1.27
C SER A 82 10.62 2.85 1.76
N SER A 83 9.41 2.36 1.49
CA SER A 83 8.16 2.97 1.96
C SER A 83 8.09 3.00 3.48
N ILE A 84 8.47 1.93 4.17
CA ILE A 84 8.50 1.90 5.65
C ILE A 84 9.52 2.92 6.18
N VAL A 85 10.72 2.96 5.59
CA VAL A 85 11.79 3.89 5.99
C VAL A 85 11.36 5.35 5.85
N LEU A 86 10.56 5.69 4.83
CA LEU A 86 10.04 7.06 4.65
C LEU A 86 8.79 7.34 5.49
N ALA A 87 7.81 6.43 5.45
CA ALA A 87 6.51 6.64 6.06
C ALA A 87 6.56 6.62 7.59
N VAL A 88 7.37 5.75 8.21
CA VAL A 88 7.44 5.66 9.67
C VAL A 88 7.91 6.97 10.31
N PRO A 89 9.02 7.59 9.89
CA PRO A 89 9.42 8.91 10.40
C PRO A 89 8.39 10.00 10.14
N LEU A 90 7.80 10.05 8.93
CA LEU A 90 6.77 11.03 8.57
C LEU A 90 5.55 10.93 9.50
N VAL A 91 5.01 9.73 9.68
CA VAL A 91 3.86 9.48 10.54
C VAL A 91 4.23 9.71 12.01
N TRP A 92 5.43 9.32 12.44
CA TRP A 92 5.89 9.61 13.79
C TRP A 92 5.91 11.11 14.05
N LEU A 93 6.43 11.91 13.12
CA LEU A 93 6.45 13.36 13.23
C LEU A 93 5.02 13.93 13.30
N LEU A 94 4.11 13.47 12.43
CA LEU A 94 2.72 13.93 12.41
C LEU A 94 1.92 13.58 13.68
N VAL A 95 2.23 12.47 14.33
CA VAL A 95 1.47 11.96 15.49
C VAL A 95 2.11 12.33 16.82
N ARG A 96 3.43 12.40 16.89
CA ARG A 96 4.19 12.60 18.14
C ARG A 96 4.72 14.01 18.34
N THR A 97 4.66 14.88 17.32
CA THR A 97 5.14 16.27 17.44
C THR A 97 4.04 17.28 17.10
N ASP A 98 4.20 18.51 17.59
CA ASP A 98 3.29 19.64 17.32
C ASP A 98 3.60 20.30 15.98
N LEU A 99 3.59 19.49 14.92
CA LEU A 99 3.93 19.93 13.58
C LEU A 99 2.95 21.01 13.09
N PRO A 100 3.43 22.21 12.69
CA PRO A 100 2.55 23.26 12.17
C PRO A 100 1.87 22.79 10.88
N GLY A 101 0.57 23.07 10.75
CA GLY A 101 -0.19 22.65 9.57
C GLY A 101 -0.47 21.15 9.48
N ARG A 102 -0.48 20.40 10.59
CA ARG A 102 -0.76 18.95 10.65
C ARG A 102 -1.89 18.45 9.72
N ARG A 103 -2.98 19.21 9.60
CA ARG A 103 -4.11 18.87 8.72
C ARG A 103 -3.71 18.86 7.24
N PHE A 104 -2.91 19.82 6.80
CA PHE A 104 -2.38 19.86 5.44
C PHE A 104 -1.53 18.62 5.16
N TRP A 105 -0.57 18.30 6.02
CA TRP A 105 0.29 17.14 5.85
C TRP A 105 -0.47 15.81 5.85
N THR A 106 -1.48 15.69 6.72
CA THR A 106 -2.34 14.50 6.77
C THR A 106 -3.11 14.33 5.45
N VAL A 107 -3.67 15.41 4.90
CA VAL A 107 -4.37 15.38 3.61
C VAL A 107 -3.39 15.08 2.49
N ALA A 108 -2.24 15.74 2.45
CA ALA A 108 -1.22 15.55 1.41
C ALA A 108 -0.70 14.11 1.34
N LEU A 109 -0.51 13.44 2.49
CA LEU A 109 -0.07 12.04 2.54
C LEU A 109 -1.15 11.04 2.10
N VAL A 110 -2.44 11.37 2.30
CA VAL A 110 -3.56 10.50 1.90
C VAL A 110 -4.02 10.78 0.47
N LEU A 111 -3.78 11.98 -0.05
CA LEU A 111 -4.21 12.42 -1.38
C LEU A 111 -3.88 11.42 -2.51
N PRO A 112 -2.66 10.82 -2.57
CA PRO A 112 -2.32 9.86 -3.62
C PRO A 112 -3.21 8.62 -3.65
N LEU A 113 -3.79 8.21 -2.51
CA LEU A 113 -4.66 7.04 -2.41
C LEU A 113 -6.00 7.23 -3.15
N VAL A 114 -6.40 8.48 -3.38
CA VAL A 114 -7.64 8.82 -4.09
C VAL A 114 -7.41 8.87 -5.60
N ILE A 115 -6.16 9.05 -6.04
CA ILE A 115 -5.81 9.12 -7.46
C ILE A 115 -5.89 7.71 -8.06
N PRO A 116 -6.67 7.48 -9.14
CA PRO A 116 -6.67 6.21 -9.84
C PRO A 116 -5.26 5.88 -10.33
N SER A 117 -4.84 4.62 -10.19
CA SER A 117 -3.46 4.18 -10.47
C SER A 117 -2.97 4.53 -11.88
N TYR A 118 -3.84 4.42 -12.89
CA TYR A 118 -3.52 4.77 -14.27
C TYR A 118 -3.25 6.28 -14.46
N VAL A 119 -4.03 7.13 -13.80
CA VAL A 119 -3.84 8.60 -13.85
C VAL A 119 -2.50 8.97 -13.22
N GLY A 120 -2.15 8.33 -12.10
CA GLY A 120 -0.84 8.49 -11.46
C GLY A 120 0.31 8.10 -12.40
N ALA A 121 0.22 6.92 -13.03
CA ALA A 121 1.24 6.44 -13.97
C ALA A 121 1.45 7.41 -15.15
N PHE A 122 0.37 7.94 -15.71
CA PHE A 122 0.44 8.91 -16.81
C PHE A 122 1.00 10.26 -16.40
N THR A 123 0.63 10.75 -15.22
CA THR A 123 1.18 12.00 -14.69
C THR A 123 2.69 11.89 -14.51
N LEU A 124 3.17 10.75 -14.00
CA LEU A 124 4.60 10.49 -13.84
C LEU A 124 5.31 10.33 -15.18
N LEU A 125 4.70 9.63 -16.15
CA LEU A 125 5.27 9.51 -17.50
C LEU A 125 5.35 10.87 -18.22
N ALA A 126 4.35 11.74 -18.04
CA ALA A 126 4.36 13.09 -18.57
C ALA A 126 5.38 14.01 -17.86
N MET A 127 5.66 13.75 -16.58
CA MET A 127 6.66 14.50 -15.81
C MET A 127 8.08 14.07 -16.13
N PHE A 128 8.36 12.77 -16.03
CA PHE A 128 9.71 12.19 -16.09
C PHE A 128 10.06 11.54 -17.45
N GLY A 129 9.17 11.61 -18.43
CA GLY A 129 9.47 11.11 -19.77
C GLY A 129 10.60 11.90 -20.45
N PRO A 130 11.16 11.38 -21.56
CA PRO A 130 12.29 12.03 -22.26
C PRO A 130 12.03 13.46 -22.78
N ARG A 131 10.75 13.85 -22.91
CA ARG A 131 10.30 15.22 -23.22
C ARG A 131 9.29 15.72 -22.17
N GLY A 132 9.42 15.23 -20.94
CA GLY A 132 8.53 15.57 -19.85
C GLY A 132 8.75 16.98 -19.33
N ILE A 133 7.81 17.45 -18.51
CA ILE A 133 7.86 18.81 -17.95
C ILE A 133 9.14 19.05 -17.14
N LEU A 134 9.61 18.04 -16.39
CA LEU A 134 10.86 18.13 -15.64
C LEU A 134 12.08 18.29 -16.56
N GLN A 135 12.11 17.61 -17.70
CA GLN A 135 13.20 17.74 -18.66
C GLN A 135 13.34 19.19 -19.13
N GLY A 136 12.23 19.85 -19.46
CA GLY A 136 12.24 21.25 -19.89
C GLY A 136 12.65 22.25 -18.80
N TRP A 137 12.44 21.91 -17.53
CA TRP A 137 12.87 22.76 -16.40
C TRP A 137 14.36 22.57 -16.05
N LEU A 138 14.90 21.38 -16.33
CA LEU A 138 16.29 21.01 -16.02
C LEU A 138 17.24 21.25 -17.20
N GLU A 139 16.73 21.36 -18.43
CA GLU A 139 17.50 21.70 -19.62
C GLU A 139 18.28 23.04 -19.49
N PRO A 140 17.69 24.13 -18.95
CA PRO A 140 18.43 25.37 -18.67
C PRO A 140 19.55 25.23 -17.63
N LEU A 141 19.50 24.18 -16.81
CA LEU A 141 20.49 23.85 -15.78
C LEU A 141 21.59 22.90 -16.31
N GLY A 142 21.61 22.61 -17.61
CA GLY A 142 22.62 21.79 -18.26
C GLY A 142 22.32 20.29 -18.28
N VAL A 143 21.13 19.86 -17.84
CA VAL A 143 20.74 18.44 -17.86
C VAL A 143 20.16 18.08 -19.24
N GLN A 144 20.99 17.46 -20.08
CA GLN A 144 20.62 17.16 -21.47
C GLN A 144 19.64 16.00 -21.62
N ARG A 145 19.65 15.03 -20.67
CA ARG A 145 18.66 13.95 -20.57
C ARG A 145 18.50 13.48 -19.13
N LEU A 146 17.26 13.40 -18.67
CA LEU A 146 16.89 12.71 -17.46
C LEU A 146 17.16 11.19 -17.58
N PRO A 147 17.48 10.51 -16.47
CA PRO A 147 17.60 9.06 -16.43
C PRO A 147 16.32 8.39 -16.97
N GLU A 148 16.49 7.29 -17.70
CA GLU A 148 15.34 6.52 -18.18
C GLU A 148 14.55 5.95 -17.00
N ILE A 149 13.27 6.29 -16.91
CA ILE A 149 12.33 5.75 -15.90
C ILE A 149 11.86 4.32 -16.23
N TYR A 150 12.35 3.73 -17.32
CA TYR A 150 12.01 2.39 -17.73
C TYR A 150 12.88 1.37 -17.01
N GLY A 151 12.27 0.28 -16.56
CA GLY A 151 12.97 -0.79 -15.85
C GLY A 151 12.95 -0.64 -14.33
N PHE A 152 13.84 -1.38 -13.67
CA PHE A 152 13.79 -1.55 -12.22
C PHE A 152 13.96 -0.24 -11.43
N PRO A 153 14.97 0.62 -11.69
CA PRO A 153 15.18 1.82 -10.89
C PRO A 153 14.03 2.83 -10.99
N GLY A 154 13.48 3.02 -12.19
CA GLY A 154 12.33 3.90 -12.39
C GLY A 154 11.06 3.37 -11.74
N ALA A 155 10.80 2.06 -11.85
CA ALA A 155 9.66 1.44 -11.17
C ALA A 155 9.78 1.53 -9.64
N TRP A 156 10.97 1.34 -9.08
CA TRP A 156 11.22 1.46 -7.64
C TRP A 156 10.98 2.89 -7.14
N LEU A 157 11.51 3.89 -7.87
CA LEU A 157 11.34 5.30 -7.52
C LEU A 157 9.87 5.73 -7.60
N ILE A 158 9.14 5.29 -8.62
CA ILE A 158 7.72 5.66 -8.83
C ILE A 158 6.79 5.08 -7.76
N LEU A 159 7.10 3.89 -7.25
CA LEU A 159 6.23 3.16 -6.32
C LEU A 159 6.50 3.42 -4.84
N THR A 160 7.61 4.09 -4.51
CA THR A 160 8.04 4.41 -3.13
C THR A 160 7.53 5.79 -2.72
#